data_AF-A0A6N8G8R0-F1
#
_entry.id   AF-A0A6N8G8R0-F1
#
_cell.length_a   1.000
_cell.length_b   1.000
_cell.length_c   1.000
_cell.angle_alpha   90.00
_cell.angle_beta   90.00
_cell.angle_gamma   90.00
#
_symmetry.space_group_name_H-M   'P 1'
#
loop_
_entity.id
_entity.type
_entity.pdbx_description
1 polymer ?
#
loop_
_entity_poly.entity_id
_entity_poly.type
_entity_poly.pdbx_seq_one_letter_code
_entity_poly.pdbx_strand_id
1 'polypeptide(L)'
;MTPDQEASVVREIGQFNLRPKDMDLLIRRLKKSEYGHSVAELISEGHLTGIANFKDVADMMRGKGMMPAAHMALRHADLLLDRGVDPDSIAFEMKDKDAGIDLDVATLDSDGSADYGYQLKDVQSVSGVESALRKIRTRQLTPGAANERVAILDVHDSVNSLDKKHLEILKYNHENYGIAFRLRFNDGSVTIPPDHPIYP
;
A
#
# COMPACT_ATOMS: atom_id res chain seq x y z
N MET A 1 20.40 -5.74 -2.39
CA MET A 1 20.56 -4.47 -3.14
C MET A 1 21.94 -4.43 -3.76
N THR A 2 22.01 -4.26 -5.07
CA THR A 2 23.26 -4.13 -5.82
C THR A 2 23.78 -2.68 -5.78
N PRO A 3 25.05 -2.43 -6.13
CA PRO A 3 25.57 -1.05 -6.25
C PRO A 3 24.78 -0.20 -7.27
N ASP A 4 24.35 -0.80 -8.38
CA ASP A 4 23.58 -0.09 -9.42
C ASP A 4 22.18 0.31 -8.94
N GLN A 5 21.54 -0.57 -8.16
CA GLN A 5 20.28 -0.25 -7.48
C GLN A 5 20.47 0.88 -6.46
N GLU A 6 21.56 0.86 -5.69
CA GLU A 6 21.87 1.92 -4.73
C GLU A 6 22.05 3.27 -5.42
N ALA A 7 22.83 3.33 -6.49
CA ALA A 7 23.04 4.54 -7.27
C ALA A 7 21.73 5.08 -7.86
N SER A 8 20.86 4.18 -8.35
CA SER A 8 19.56 4.55 -8.89
C SER A 8 18.61 5.06 -7.80
N VAL A 9 18.52 4.38 -6.65
CA VAL A 9 17.75 4.87 -5.49
C VAL A 9 18.23 6.26 -5.05
N VAL A 10 19.55 6.49 -4.98
CA VAL A 10 20.10 7.80 -4.63
C VAL A 10 19.71 8.87 -5.64
N ARG A 11 19.72 8.55 -6.95
CA ARG A 11 19.29 9.47 -8.01
C ARG A 11 17.80 9.80 -7.90
N GLU A 12 16.97 8.76 -7.84
CA GLU A 12 15.50 8.86 -7.84
C GLU A 12 14.95 9.50 -6.58
N ILE A 13 15.51 9.22 -5.40
CA ILE A 13 15.08 9.86 -4.15
C ILE A 13 15.80 11.20 -3.95
N GLY A 14 16.97 11.38 -4.54
CA GLY A 14 17.80 12.58 -4.42
C GLY A 14 17.08 13.86 -4.86
N GLN A 15 16.14 13.75 -5.79
CA GLN A 15 15.33 14.88 -6.26
C GLN A 15 14.49 15.54 -5.15
N PHE A 16 14.21 14.83 -4.05
CA PHE A 16 13.49 15.36 -2.88
C PHE A 16 14.39 16.12 -1.91
N ASN A 17 15.66 16.38 -2.27
CA ASN A 17 16.64 17.12 -1.47
C ASN A 17 16.79 16.58 -0.04
N LEU A 18 16.79 15.26 0.12
CA LEU A 18 17.03 14.63 1.41
C LEU A 18 18.43 15.01 1.93
N ARG A 19 18.55 15.26 3.24
CA ARG A 19 19.86 15.48 3.86
C ARG A 19 20.72 14.22 3.68
N PRO A 20 22.04 14.34 3.50
CA PRO A 20 22.93 13.18 3.30
C PRO A 20 22.76 12.10 4.37
N LYS A 21 22.67 12.51 5.65
CA LYS A 21 22.43 11.59 6.79
C LYS A 21 21.14 10.78 6.65
N ASP A 22 20.10 11.38 6.09
CA ASP A 22 18.82 10.70 5.92
C ASP A 22 18.82 9.75 4.71
N MET A 23 19.53 10.12 3.64
CA MET A 23 19.80 9.20 2.52
C MET A 23 20.60 7.98 2.99
N ASP A 24 21.67 8.19 3.75
CA ASP A 24 22.46 7.10 4.35
C ASP A 24 21.63 6.19 5.26
N LEU A 25 20.65 6.77 5.98
CA LEU A 25 19.73 5.98 6.80
C LEU A 25 18.80 5.13 5.94
N LEU A 26 18.24 5.71 4.88
CA LEU A 26 17.36 5.02 3.93
C LEU A 26 18.10 3.84 3.28
N ILE A 27 19.27 4.09 2.70
CA ILE A 27 20.11 3.06 2.06
C ILE A 27 20.46 1.93 3.03
N ARG A 28 20.88 2.27 4.26
CA ARG A 28 21.17 1.25 5.28
C ARG A 28 19.95 0.40 5.66
N ARG A 29 18.75 0.96 5.60
CA ARG A 29 17.51 0.22 5.90
C ARG A 29 17.10 -0.67 4.75
N LEU A 30 17.21 -0.20 3.51
CA LEU A 30 17.02 -1.04 2.32
C LEU A 30 17.98 -2.23 2.34
N LYS A 31 19.26 -2.02 2.64
CA LYS A 31 20.25 -3.12 2.73
C LYS A 31 19.93 -4.17 3.80
N LYS A 32 19.18 -3.81 4.85
CA LYS A 32 18.90 -4.68 6.00
C LYS A 32 17.52 -5.35 5.97
N SER A 33 16.58 -4.81 5.20
CA SER A 33 15.22 -5.33 5.14
C SER A 33 15.13 -6.46 4.12
N GLU A 34 14.33 -7.48 4.43
CA GLU A 34 13.93 -8.52 3.47
C GLU A 34 13.27 -7.94 2.21
N TYR A 35 12.52 -6.84 2.34
CA TYR A 35 11.86 -6.16 1.23
C TYR A 35 12.77 -5.21 0.46
N GLY A 36 13.97 -4.92 0.98
CA GLY A 36 14.76 -3.81 0.48
C GLY A 36 15.35 -3.99 -0.92
N HIS A 37 15.51 -5.23 -1.39
CA HIS A 37 15.88 -5.48 -2.79
C HIS A 37 14.73 -5.15 -3.74
N SER A 38 13.52 -5.65 -3.46
CA SER A 38 12.30 -5.37 -4.23
C SER A 38 11.97 -3.87 -4.25
N VAL A 39 12.03 -3.21 -3.09
CA VAL A 39 11.84 -1.76 -3.00
C VAL A 39 12.88 -1.01 -3.84
N ALA A 40 14.15 -1.40 -3.77
CA ALA A 40 15.19 -0.74 -4.56
C ALA A 40 15.00 -0.96 -6.06
N GLU A 41 14.51 -2.13 -6.48
CA GLU A 41 14.17 -2.44 -7.87
C GLU A 41 13.04 -1.54 -8.38
N LEU A 42 11.90 -1.53 -7.71
CA LEU A 42 10.73 -0.67 -8.04
C LEU A 42 11.11 0.81 -8.16
N ILE A 43 11.97 1.30 -7.26
CA ILE A 43 12.45 2.69 -7.32
C ILE A 43 13.40 2.87 -8.51
N SER A 44 14.30 1.91 -8.76
CA SER A 44 15.33 2.04 -9.81
C SER A 44 14.75 2.10 -11.22
N GLU A 45 13.56 1.54 -11.44
CA GLU A 45 12.83 1.64 -12.71
C GLU A 45 12.34 3.07 -13.00
N GLY A 46 12.28 3.94 -11.98
CA GLY A 46 12.05 5.38 -12.11
C GLY A 46 10.60 5.76 -12.42
N HIS A 47 9.73 4.83 -12.80
CA HIS A 47 8.37 5.12 -13.23
C HIS A 47 7.43 5.57 -12.09
N LEU A 48 7.78 5.29 -10.82
CA LEU A 48 6.98 5.69 -9.65
C LEU A 48 7.30 7.09 -9.12
N THR A 49 8.43 7.69 -9.50
CA THR A 49 8.91 8.91 -8.83
C THR A 49 8.10 10.16 -9.17
N GLY A 50 7.42 10.17 -10.31
CA GLY A 50 6.52 11.23 -10.74
C GLY A 50 5.13 11.18 -10.09
N ILE A 51 4.78 10.07 -9.43
CA ILE A 51 3.47 9.88 -8.79
C ILE A 51 3.33 10.83 -7.59
N ALA A 52 2.14 11.40 -7.43
CA ALA A 52 1.85 12.33 -6.34
C ALA A 52 2.20 11.71 -4.97
N ASN A 53 2.83 12.52 -4.11
CA ASN A 53 3.25 12.16 -2.75
C ASN A 53 4.26 10.99 -2.64
N PHE A 54 4.96 10.61 -3.70
CA PHE A 54 6.01 9.59 -3.63
C PHE A 54 7.05 9.86 -2.53
N LYS A 55 7.34 11.14 -2.25
CA LYS A 55 8.23 11.56 -1.16
C LYS A 55 7.79 11.01 0.21
N ASP A 56 6.50 10.89 0.48
CA ASP A 56 5.99 10.39 1.75
C ASP A 56 6.27 8.88 1.91
N VAL A 57 6.27 8.13 0.81
CA VAL A 57 6.74 6.73 0.80
C VAL A 57 8.25 6.66 1.05
N ALA A 58 9.04 7.56 0.46
CA ALA A 58 10.47 7.65 0.76
C ALA A 58 10.73 7.98 2.24
N ASP A 59 9.90 8.84 2.84
CA ASP A 59 9.95 9.13 4.26
C ASP A 59 9.55 7.91 5.11
N MET A 60 8.55 7.16 4.67
CA MET A 60 8.13 5.91 5.28
C MET A 60 9.26 4.87 5.34
N MET A 61 10.08 4.71 4.28
CA MET A 61 11.23 3.78 4.28
C MET A 61 12.26 4.10 5.37
N ARG A 62 12.31 5.36 5.84
CA ARG A 62 13.16 5.80 6.96
C ARG A 62 12.52 5.54 8.33
N GLY A 63 11.24 5.19 8.40
CA GLY A 63 10.49 4.83 9.61
C GLY A 63 10.79 3.40 10.10
N LYS A 64 11.02 3.21 11.40
CA LYS A 64 11.36 1.87 11.95
C LYS A 64 10.16 0.92 11.77
N GLY A 65 10.38 -0.23 11.14
CA GLY A 65 9.33 -1.22 10.89
C GLY A 65 8.36 -0.86 9.76
N MET A 66 8.62 0.21 9.01
CA MET A 66 7.73 0.71 7.95
C MET A 66 8.11 0.24 6.54
N MET A 67 9.20 -0.52 6.39
CA MET A 67 9.61 -1.05 5.09
C MET A 67 8.56 -1.96 4.43
N PRO A 68 7.85 -2.84 5.16
CA PRO A 68 6.78 -3.65 4.55
C PRO A 68 5.67 -2.77 3.97
N ALA A 69 5.27 -1.72 4.70
CA ALA A 69 4.24 -0.78 4.24
C ALA A 69 4.69 -0.02 2.99
N ALA A 70 5.93 0.48 2.97
CA ALA A 70 6.49 1.16 1.80
C ALA A 70 6.56 0.22 0.58
N HIS A 71 6.99 -1.02 0.79
CA HIS A 71 7.03 -2.04 -0.26
C HIS A 71 5.63 -2.34 -0.82
N MET A 72 4.63 -2.52 0.04
CA MET A 72 3.26 -2.77 -0.40
C MET A 72 2.72 -1.59 -1.22
N ALA A 73 2.96 -0.34 -0.79
CA ALA A 73 2.52 0.85 -1.49
C ALA A 73 3.14 0.93 -2.89
N LEU A 74 4.47 0.85 -2.99
CA LEU A 74 5.18 0.90 -4.28
C LEU A 74 4.71 -0.21 -5.22
N ARG A 75 4.66 -1.45 -4.74
CA ARG A 75 4.22 -2.59 -5.56
C ARG A 75 2.76 -2.45 -5.99
N HIS A 76 1.92 -1.80 -5.20
CA HIS A 76 0.52 -1.61 -5.58
C HIS A 76 0.36 -0.50 -6.62
N ALA A 77 1.12 0.60 -6.51
CA ALA A 77 1.14 1.63 -7.54
C ALA A 77 1.73 1.12 -8.88
N ASP A 78 2.82 0.36 -8.82
CA ASP A 78 3.40 -0.34 -9.98
C ASP A 78 2.35 -1.24 -10.67
N LEU A 79 1.61 -2.03 -9.87
CA LEU A 79 0.52 -2.86 -10.38
C LEU A 79 -0.64 -2.07 -11.03
N LEU A 80 -0.90 -0.84 -10.58
CA LEU A 80 -1.90 0.05 -11.18
C LEU A 80 -1.40 0.59 -12.52
N LEU A 81 -0.13 0.97 -12.61
CA LEU A 81 0.49 1.38 -13.88
C LEU A 81 0.49 0.25 -14.90
N ASP A 82 0.83 -0.98 -14.47
CA ASP A 82 0.76 -2.19 -15.30
C ASP A 82 -0.66 -2.47 -15.83
N ARG A 83 -1.69 -2.01 -15.10
CA ARG A 83 -3.10 -2.09 -15.52
C ARG A 83 -3.53 -0.96 -16.44
N GLY A 84 -2.64 -0.02 -16.74
CA GLY A 84 -2.90 1.12 -17.60
C GLY A 84 -3.54 2.32 -16.90
N VAL A 85 -3.49 2.38 -15.56
CA VAL A 85 -3.85 3.60 -14.83
C VAL A 85 -2.81 4.67 -15.11
N ASP A 86 -3.24 5.88 -15.42
CA ASP A 86 -2.35 7.01 -15.66
C ASP A 86 -1.58 7.37 -14.37
N PRO A 87 -0.23 7.53 -14.41
CA PRO A 87 0.54 7.93 -13.23
C PRO A 87 0.06 9.24 -12.59
N ASP A 88 -0.48 10.19 -13.37
CA ASP A 88 -1.02 11.46 -12.86
C ASP A 88 -2.35 11.27 -12.10
N SER A 89 -3.00 10.12 -12.30
CA SER A 89 -4.21 9.70 -11.58
C SER A 89 -3.89 8.79 -10.39
N ILE A 90 -2.63 8.66 -9.96
CA ILE A 90 -2.25 7.89 -8.77
C ILE A 90 -1.69 8.84 -7.70
N ALA A 91 -2.03 8.59 -6.44
CA ALA A 91 -1.43 9.27 -5.31
C ALA A 91 -1.04 8.29 -4.19
N PHE A 92 0.11 8.52 -3.58
CA PHE A 92 0.50 7.87 -2.33
C PHE A 92 0.02 8.67 -1.11
N GLU A 93 -0.13 8.00 0.03
CA GLU A 93 -0.28 8.62 1.36
C GLU A 93 -1.30 9.79 1.39
N MET A 94 -2.40 9.67 0.64
CA MET A 94 -3.40 10.72 0.50
C MET A 94 -4.10 10.95 1.83
N LYS A 95 -3.94 12.15 2.39
CA LYS A 95 -4.44 12.52 3.72
C LYS A 95 -5.17 13.85 3.67
N ASP A 96 -6.39 13.84 4.20
CA ASP A 96 -7.17 15.03 4.49
C ASP A 96 -7.82 14.84 5.87
N LYS A 97 -7.35 15.58 6.87
CA LYS A 97 -7.85 15.44 8.24
C LYS A 97 -9.25 15.97 8.41
N ASP A 98 -9.63 16.99 7.63
CA ASP A 98 -10.93 17.64 7.73
C ASP A 98 -11.99 16.77 7.05
N ALA A 99 -11.64 16.11 5.95
CA ALA A 99 -12.47 15.11 5.29
C ALA A 99 -12.33 13.69 5.86
N GLY A 100 -11.39 13.45 6.79
CA GLY A 100 -11.17 12.15 7.42
C GLY A 100 -10.56 11.09 6.48
N ILE A 101 -9.80 11.53 5.48
CA ILE A 101 -9.11 10.70 4.48
C ILE A 101 -7.72 10.33 5.00
N ASP A 102 -7.40 9.04 4.99
CA ASP A 102 -6.07 8.48 5.26
C ASP A 102 -5.93 7.20 4.41
N LEU A 103 -5.36 7.34 3.21
CA LEU A 103 -5.20 6.28 2.22
C LEU A 103 -3.72 6.05 1.94
N ASP A 104 -3.28 4.78 1.85
CA ASP A 104 -1.88 4.48 1.53
C ASP A 104 -1.59 4.70 0.03
N VAL A 105 -2.57 4.35 -0.82
CA VAL A 105 -2.57 4.58 -2.27
C VAL A 105 -4.00 4.93 -2.69
N ALA A 106 -4.15 5.80 -3.69
CA ALA A 106 -5.44 6.11 -4.30
C ALA A 106 -5.30 6.25 -5.82
N THR A 107 -6.38 5.91 -6.54
CA THR A 107 -6.60 6.43 -7.89
C THR A 107 -7.52 7.64 -7.82
N LEU A 108 -7.30 8.63 -8.69
CA LEU A 108 -7.99 9.91 -8.63
C LEU A 108 -8.90 10.10 -9.84
N ASP A 109 -10.10 10.61 -9.57
CA ASP A 109 -10.99 11.19 -10.57
C ASP A 109 -10.41 12.51 -11.11
N SER A 110 -10.98 12.99 -12.21
CA SER A 110 -10.56 14.25 -12.85
C SER A 110 -10.68 15.50 -11.97
N ASP A 111 -11.49 15.45 -10.91
CA ASP A 111 -11.63 16.53 -9.92
C ASP A 111 -10.66 16.40 -8.73
N GLY A 112 -9.81 15.37 -8.74
CA GLY A 112 -8.83 15.07 -7.69
C GLY A 112 -9.40 14.30 -6.49
N SER A 113 -10.69 13.94 -6.50
CA SER A 113 -11.26 13.05 -5.50
C SER A 113 -10.80 11.60 -5.72
N ALA A 114 -10.79 10.79 -4.66
CA ALA A 114 -10.35 9.41 -4.75
C ALA A 114 -11.45 8.51 -5.33
N ASP A 115 -11.18 7.89 -6.48
CA ASP A 115 -12.05 6.87 -7.06
C ASP A 115 -11.86 5.54 -6.30
N TYR A 116 -10.69 4.91 -6.41
CA TYR A 116 -10.31 3.79 -5.55
C TYR A 116 -9.36 4.26 -4.44
N GLY A 117 -9.75 4.04 -3.19
CA GLY A 117 -8.91 4.27 -2.01
C GLY A 117 -8.43 2.96 -1.40
N TYR A 118 -7.11 2.81 -1.28
CA TYR A 118 -6.47 1.59 -0.81
C TYR A 118 -5.86 1.74 0.58
N GLN A 119 -6.16 0.78 1.44
CA GLN A 119 -5.42 0.56 2.68
C GLN A 119 -4.68 -0.77 2.63
N LEU A 120 -3.37 -0.71 2.79
CA LEU A 120 -2.45 -1.82 2.67
C LEU A 120 -1.98 -2.25 4.07
N LYS A 121 -2.05 -3.55 4.39
CA LYS A 121 -1.57 -4.08 5.67
C LYS A 121 -0.74 -5.34 5.49
N ASP A 122 0.45 -5.33 6.08
CA ASP A 122 1.26 -6.52 6.29
C ASP A 122 0.80 -7.22 7.59
N VAL A 123 0.38 -8.47 7.48
CA VAL A 123 -0.23 -9.24 8.56
C VAL A 123 0.49 -10.58 8.72
N GLN A 124 1.04 -10.81 9.90
CA GLN A 124 1.91 -11.97 10.15
C GLN A 124 1.17 -13.32 10.17
N SER A 125 -0.15 -13.35 10.36
CA SER A 125 -0.98 -14.57 10.29
C SER A 125 -2.46 -14.21 10.22
N VAL A 126 -3.33 -15.18 9.93
CA VAL A 126 -4.79 -14.97 9.88
C VAL A 126 -5.34 -14.38 11.20
N SER A 127 -4.76 -14.74 12.35
CA SER A 127 -5.15 -14.19 13.65
C SER A 127 -5.03 -12.66 13.75
N GLY A 128 -4.16 -12.05 12.94
CA GLY A 128 -3.96 -10.61 12.89
C GLY A 128 -5.01 -9.85 12.04
N VAL A 129 -5.79 -10.57 11.21
CA VAL A 129 -6.74 -9.97 10.27
C VAL A 129 -7.78 -9.13 11.01
N GLU A 130 -8.42 -9.66 12.06
CA GLU A 130 -9.46 -8.94 12.80
C GLU A 130 -8.95 -7.62 13.40
N SER A 131 -7.71 -7.61 13.90
CA SER A 131 -7.07 -6.39 14.43
C SER A 131 -6.79 -5.37 13.33
N ALA A 132 -6.36 -5.82 12.15
CA ALA A 132 -6.18 -4.97 10.98
C ALA A 132 -7.51 -4.35 10.54
N LEU A 133 -8.55 -5.16 10.36
CA LEU A 133 -9.89 -4.71 9.96
C LEU A 133 -10.45 -3.63 10.88
N ARG A 134 -10.28 -3.80 12.20
CA ARG A 134 -10.74 -2.79 13.17
C ARG A 134 -10.07 -1.44 12.96
N LYS A 135 -8.77 -1.41 12.66
CA LYS A 135 -8.05 -0.15 12.40
C LYS A 135 -8.51 0.49 11.10
N ILE A 136 -8.62 -0.32 10.04
CA ILE A 136 -9.02 0.13 8.70
C ILE A 136 -10.38 0.84 8.76
N ARG A 137 -11.40 0.18 9.31
CA ARG A 137 -12.78 0.72 9.30
C ARG A 137 -13.00 1.94 10.21
N THR A 138 -12.20 2.09 11.25
CA THR A 138 -12.43 3.14 12.27
C THR A 138 -11.67 4.42 11.99
N ARG A 139 -10.63 4.38 11.15
CA ARG A 139 -9.70 5.50 11.00
C ARG A 139 -9.26 5.81 9.58
N GLN A 140 -9.40 4.87 8.64
CA GLN A 140 -8.73 4.96 7.35
C GLN A 140 -9.75 4.94 6.20
N LEU A 141 -10.48 3.83 6.04
CA LEU A 141 -11.51 3.68 5.01
C LEU A 141 -12.90 4.10 5.53
N THR A 142 -12.97 5.32 6.08
CA THR A 142 -14.22 5.92 6.55
C THR A 142 -15.19 6.16 5.38
N PRO A 143 -16.52 6.25 5.61
CA PRO A 143 -17.46 6.62 4.56
C PRO A 143 -17.10 7.96 3.93
N GLY A 144 -17.02 8.00 2.60
CA GLY A 144 -16.62 9.20 1.85
C GLY A 144 -15.11 9.34 1.59
N ALA A 145 -14.27 8.41 2.09
CA ALA A 145 -12.83 8.46 1.83
C ALA A 145 -12.46 8.20 0.36
N ALA A 146 -13.28 7.42 -0.36
CA ALA A 146 -13.19 7.14 -1.80
C ALA A 146 -14.53 6.55 -2.29
N ASN A 147 -14.75 6.52 -3.61
CA ASN A 147 -15.91 5.85 -4.21
C ASN A 147 -15.86 4.34 -3.91
N GLU A 148 -14.73 3.72 -4.24
CA GLU A 148 -14.42 2.32 -3.97
C GLU A 148 -13.36 2.24 -2.86
N ARG A 149 -13.70 1.55 -1.77
CA ARG A 149 -12.82 1.43 -0.58
C ARG A 149 -12.29 0.02 -0.47
N VAL A 150 -10.99 -0.13 -0.65
CA VAL A 150 -10.35 -1.45 -0.77
C VAL A 150 -9.27 -1.62 0.29
N ALA A 151 -9.34 -2.73 1.01
CA ALA A 151 -8.30 -3.16 1.93
C ALA A 151 -7.53 -4.35 1.35
N ILE A 152 -6.22 -4.19 1.18
CA ILE A 152 -5.33 -5.27 0.71
C ILE A 152 -4.46 -5.73 1.87
N LEU A 153 -4.58 -7.01 2.21
CA LEU A 153 -3.84 -7.61 3.32
C LEU A 153 -2.86 -8.65 2.78
N ASP A 154 -1.57 -8.44 3.01
CA ASP A 154 -0.55 -9.48 2.82
C ASP A 154 -0.51 -10.33 4.08
N VAL A 155 -1.01 -11.55 4.00
CA VAL A 155 -1.14 -12.47 5.11
C VAL A 155 -0.08 -13.56 4.98
N HIS A 156 0.89 -13.57 5.89
CA HIS A 156 2.00 -14.55 5.92
C HIS A 156 1.56 -15.90 6.46
N ASP A 157 0.54 -16.48 5.83
CA ASP A 157 -0.11 -17.74 6.20
C ASP A 157 -0.58 -18.47 4.93
N SER A 158 -1.17 -19.67 5.10
CA SER A 158 -1.89 -20.37 4.04
C SER A 158 -3.33 -19.87 3.94
N VAL A 159 -3.89 -19.87 2.74
CA VAL A 159 -5.32 -19.62 2.51
C VAL A 159 -6.20 -20.58 3.30
N ASN A 160 -5.72 -21.79 3.57
CA ASN A 160 -6.45 -22.80 4.36
C ASN A 160 -6.57 -22.43 5.84
N SER A 161 -5.77 -21.49 6.33
CA SER A 161 -5.87 -20.95 7.70
C SER A 161 -7.06 -20.01 7.87
N LEU A 162 -7.72 -19.61 6.77
CA LEU A 162 -8.89 -18.75 6.79
C LEU A 162 -10.16 -19.55 7.12
N ASP A 163 -10.58 -19.52 8.38
CA ASP A 163 -11.79 -20.21 8.82
C ASP A 163 -13.09 -19.44 8.52
N LYS A 164 -14.23 -20.08 8.80
CA LYS A 164 -15.56 -19.49 8.63
C LYS A 164 -15.77 -18.20 9.42
N LYS A 165 -15.20 -18.07 10.62
CA LYS A 165 -15.34 -16.87 11.46
C LYS A 165 -14.63 -15.69 10.80
N HIS A 166 -13.43 -15.90 10.23
CA HIS A 166 -12.71 -14.86 9.51
C HIS A 166 -13.47 -14.41 8.24
N LEU A 167 -14.10 -15.35 7.53
CA LEU A 167 -14.94 -15.02 6.38
C LEU A 167 -16.18 -14.22 6.80
N GLU A 168 -16.85 -14.60 7.89
CA GLU A 168 -18.02 -13.89 8.42
C GLU A 168 -17.69 -12.46 8.85
N ILE A 169 -16.55 -12.24 9.50
CA ILE A 169 -16.15 -10.87 9.88
C ILE A 169 -15.81 -10.02 8.65
N LEU A 170 -15.16 -10.58 7.63
CA LEU A 170 -14.87 -9.85 6.38
C LEU A 170 -16.17 -9.47 5.66
N LYS A 171 -17.12 -10.41 5.53
CA LYS A 171 -18.44 -10.16 4.95
C LYS A 171 -19.21 -9.10 5.74
N TYR A 172 -19.25 -9.22 7.06
CA TYR A 172 -19.86 -8.21 7.92
C TYR A 172 -19.26 -6.83 7.69
N ASN A 173 -17.93 -6.72 7.58
CA ASN A 173 -17.30 -5.43 7.35
C ASN A 173 -17.62 -4.87 5.95
N HIS A 174 -17.72 -5.71 4.94
CA HIS A 174 -18.19 -5.29 3.62
C HIS A 174 -19.63 -4.78 3.67
N GLU A 175 -20.56 -5.56 4.24
CA GLU A 175 -21.98 -5.23 4.30
C GLU A 175 -22.27 -3.96 5.11
N ASN A 176 -21.51 -3.72 6.19
CA ASN A 176 -21.80 -2.62 7.12
C ASN A 176 -20.96 -1.37 6.85
N TYR A 177 -19.80 -1.51 6.21
CA TYR A 177 -18.90 -0.38 5.95
C TYR A 177 -18.61 -0.16 4.47
N GLY A 178 -19.04 -1.02 3.57
CA GLY A 178 -18.79 -0.91 2.12
C GLY A 178 -17.31 -1.01 1.75
N ILE A 179 -16.56 -1.85 2.46
CA ILE A 179 -15.13 -2.07 2.19
C ILE A 179 -14.96 -3.41 1.49
N ALA A 180 -14.28 -3.44 0.35
CA ALA A 180 -13.85 -4.67 -0.30
C ALA A 180 -12.49 -5.12 0.25
N PHE A 181 -12.26 -6.42 0.32
CA PHE A 181 -11.05 -7.01 0.88
C PHE A 181 -10.37 -7.92 -0.14
N ARG A 182 -9.06 -7.73 -0.31
CA ARG A 182 -8.18 -8.65 -1.03
C ARG A 182 -7.12 -9.17 -0.08
N LEU A 183 -7.23 -10.43 0.33
CA LEU A 183 -6.24 -11.11 1.14
C LEU A 183 -5.28 -11.87 0.22
N ARG A 184 -3.98 -11.59 0.30
CA ARG A 184 -2.91 -12.28 -0.43
C ARG A 184 -2.14 -13.14 0.56
N PHE A 185 -2.22 -14.45 0.36
CA PHE A 185 -1.53 -15.47 1.15
C PHE A 185 -0.28 -15.95 0.41
N ASN A 186 0.53 -16.77 1.08
CA ASN A 186 1.72 -17.36 0.46
C ASN A 186 1.38 -18.34 -0.68
N ASP A 187 0.19 -18.94 -0.64
CA ASP A 187 -0.27 -20.00 -1.55
C ASP A 187 -1.52 -19.62 -2.36
N GLY A 188 -1.97 -18.36 -2.30
CA GLY A 188 -3.17 -17.94 -3.02
C GLY A 188 -3.69 -16.58 -2.59
N SER A 189 -4.92 -16.27 -3.01
CA SER A 189 -5.58 -15.03 -2.62
C SER A 189 -7.09 -15.18 -2.59
N VAL A 190 -7.75 -14.38 -1.75
CA VAL A 190 -9.20 -14.36 -1.57
C VAL A 190 -9.71 -12.93 -1.70
N THR A 191 -10.79 -12.74 -2.44
CA THR A 191 -11.51 -11.46 -2.52
C THR A 191 -12.85 -11.57 -1.81
N ILE A 192 -13.20 -10.55 -1.01
CA ILE A 192 -14.50 -10.45 -0.33
C ILE A 192 -15.13 -9.07 -0.63
N PRO A 193 -16.36 -9.03 -1.17
CA PRO A 193 -17.12 -10.17 -1.66
C PRO A 193 -16.42 -10.80 -2.89
N PRO A 194 -16.75 -12.06 -3.24
CA PRO A 194 -16.27 -12.66 -4.48
C PRO A 194 -16.58 -11.75 -5.67
N ASP A 195 -15.67 -11.69 -6.62
CA ASP A 195 -15.79 -10.92 -7.87
C ASP A 195 -15.91 -9.39 -7.72
N HIS A 196 -15.73 -8.83 -6.52
CA HIS A 196 -15.64 -7.37 -6.36
C HIS A 196 -14.45 -6.82 -7.16
N PRO A 197 -14.63 -5.75 -7.95
CA PRO A 197 -13.52 -5.12 -8.65
C PRO A 197 -12.54 -4.51 -7.64
N ILE A 198 -11.29 -4.98 -7.68
CA ILE A 198 -10.22 -4.48 -6.79
C ILE A 198 -9.43 -3.36 -7.46
N TYR A 199 -9.63 -3.14 -8.75
CA TYR A 199 -8.91 -2.17 -9.56
C TYR A 199 -9.90 -1.47 -10.50
N PRO A 200 -9.62 -0.22 -10.92
CA PRO A 200 -10.37 0.48 -11.96
C PRO A 200 -10.40 -0.28 -13.29
#